data_AF-A0A4V2XS79-F1
#
_entry.id   AF-A0A4V2XS79-F1
#
_cell.length_a   1.000
_cell.length_b   1.000
_cell.length_c   1.000
_cell.angle_alpha   90.00
_cell.angle_beta   90.00
_cell.angle_gamma   90.00
#
_symmetry.space_group_name_H-M   'P 1'
#
loop_
_entity.id
_entity.type
_entity.pdbx_description
1 polymer ?
#
loop_
_entity_poly.entity_id
_entity_poly.type
_entity_poly.pdbx_seq_one_letter_code
_entity_poly.pdbx_strand_id
1 'polypeptide(L)'
;MSFFRSRVFIRPRVALGALAAAGLAVTGIAATSTAAQPEQTGVAIRGAGSPTAVPGSYIVVLAGQRSQGETRATNQSLSTKYDVKVRDQYDASIKGFSANMTEEQAKKVAGDSRVAFVQQNQKFTVNQDDPPWGLDRVDQRDLPLDKKYTPSSPADKVNVYVIDTGIYAAHKDFGDRASVGTDTVGDGQNGVDCMGHGSHVAGTIAGTTFGLAKSAKVFGVRVLDCKGSGTTETVVAGIEWVTKNAKQPAVANMSLGGPADDALDAAVKASIGAGITYAVAAGNESSDACTGSPSREASAITVGATDDQDQKASFSNWGKCVDLFGPGVDVMSVGITGPDSTAKMSGTSMATPHVAGAIALYLADHPDAKPADVATALVGAATPDKVGDPGTGSPNKLLFAGKADPAQQ
;
A
#
# COMPACT_ATOMS: atom_id res chain seq x y z
N MET A 1 34.49 38.95 29.33
CA MET A 1 34.88 40.23 29.99
C MET A 1 34.51 41.37 29.04
N SER A 2 34.03 42.56 29.39
CA SER A 2 33.53 43.13 30.64
C SER A 2 33.29 44.63 30.34
N PHE A 3 32.03 45.07 30.18
CA PHE A 3 31.54 46.46 30.36
C PHE A 3 32.14 47.60 29.46
N PHE A 4 31.62 48.84 29.33
CA PHE A 4 30.58 49.71 29.98
C PHE A 4 29.90 50.54 28.82
N ARG A 5 28.56 50.74 28.71
CA ARG A 5 27.72 51.87 29.20
C ARG A 5 28.32 53.30 29.02
N SER A 6 27.64 54.41 28.65
CA SER A 6 26.21 54.78 28.43
C SER A 6 26.08 56.24 27.87
N ARG A 7 24.85 56.68 27.49
CA ARG A 7 24.22 58.06 27.49
C ARG A 7 23.71 58.55 26.10
N VAL A 8 22.40 58.78 25.85
CA VAL A 8 21.48 59.92 26.25
C VAL A 8 21.75 61.18 25.39
N PHE A 9 20.81 61.93 24.75
CA PHE A 9 19.38 61.82 24.35
C PHE A 9 19.00 63.09 23.51
N ILE A 10 17.80 63.16 22.91
CA ILE A 10 17.03 64.37 22.47
C ILE A 10 17.35 65.06 21.11
N ARG A 11 16.27 65.43 20.39
CA ARG A 11 16.16 66.32 19.18
C ARG A 11 15.55 67.69 19.58
N PRO A 12 15.78 68.78 18.82
CA PRO A 12 14.72 69.40 17.98
C PRO A 12 15.24 69.89 16.60
N ARG A 13 14.52 69.85 15.47
CA ARG A 13 13.30 70.58 15.01
C ARG A 13 13.48 72.09 14.69
N VAL A 14 13.80 72.39 13.41
CA VAL A 14 13.49 73.59 12.57
C VAL A 14 13.59 73.12 11.09
N ALA A 15 12.97 73.64 10.02
CA ALA A 15 11.66 74.26 9.70
C ALA A 15 11.78 75.46 8.72
N LEU A 16 10.93 75.51 7.67
CA LEU A 16 10.89 76.48 6.54
C LEU A 16 12.13 76.44 5.61
N GLY A 17 12.06 76.79 4.31
CA GLY A 17 10.93 77.14 3.44
C GLY A 17 11.36 77.89 2.15
N ALA A 18 10.54 77.77 1.09
CA ALA A 18 10.50 78.49 -0.21
C ALA A 18 11.40 77.94 -1.37
N LEU A 19 10.87 77.49 -2.51
CA LEU A 19 10.12 78.15 -3.62
C LEU A 19 11.00 78.90 -4.64
N ALA A 20 11.18 78.29 -5.82
CA ALA A 20 11.41 78.96 -7.11
C ALA A 20 10.92 78.03 -8.24
N ALA A 21 10.27 78.57 -9.27
CA ALA A 21 9.62 77.79 -10.34
C ALA A 21 9.88 78.38 -11.73
N ALA A 22 10.18 77.51 -12.71
CA ALA A 22 10.03 77.66 -14.17
C ALA A 22 10.72 76.44 -14.84
N GLY A 23 10.23 75.82 -15.92
CA GLY A 23 8.96 75.96 -16.63
C GLY A 23 9.04 75.32 -18.02
N LEU A 24 8.01 74.54 -18.42
CA LEU A 24 7.74 74.01 -19.79
C LEU A 24 8.81 73.09 -20.44
N ALA A 25 8.48 72.15 -21.33
CA ALA A 25 7.25 71.42 -21.62
C ALA A 25 7.59 70.23 -22.55
N VAL A 26 7.09 69.01 -22.29
CA VAL A 26 7.17 67.89 -23.25
C VAL A 26 5.86 67.08 -23.24
N THR A 27 5.29 66.94 -24.44
CA THR A 27 4.19 66.09 -24.91
C THR A 27 3.61 65.03 -23.96
N GLY A 28 2.30 65.10 -23.74
CA GLY A 28 1.53 64.01 -23.12
C GLY A 28 1.33 62.84 -24.09
N ILE A 29 1.86 61.68 -23.72
CA ILE A 29 1.40 60.38 -24.23
C ILE A 29 0.52 59.79 -23.13
N ALA A 30 -0.75 59.55 -23.44
CA ALA A 30 -1.67 58.88 -22.52
C ALA A 30 -1.31 57.40 -22.42
N ALA A 31 -0.44 57.06 -21.47
CA ALA A 31 -0.24 55.68 -21.05
C ALA A 31 -1.53 55.20 -20.38
N THR A 32 -2.34 54.42 -21.10
CA THR A 32 -3.44 53.66 -20.50
C THR A 32 -2.83 52.64 -19.54
N SER A 33 -2.79 52.96 -18.26
CA SER A 33 -2.54 51.98 -17.22
C SER A 33 -3.70 50.98 -17.27
N THR A 34 -3.44 49.83 -17.88
CA THR A 34 -4.24 48.62 -17.65
C THR A 34 -4.09 48.28 -16.18
N ALA A 35 -4.98 48.82 -15.36
CA ALA A 35 -5.12 48.41 -13.98
C ALA A 35 -5.36 46.90 -13.99
N ALA A 36 -4.38 46.14 -13.51
CA ALA A 36 -4.56 44.71 -13.31
C ALA A 36 -5.82 44.54 -12.45
N GLN A 37 -6.80 43.79 -12.95
CA GLN A 37 -7.91 43.38 -12.12
C GLN A 37 -7.31 42.68 -10.89
N PRO A 38 -7.77 43.00 -9.66
CA PRO A 38 -7.40 42.19 -8.52
C PRO A 38 -7.80 40.75 -8.83
N GLU A 39 -6.82 39.84 -8.83
CA GLU A 39 -7.15 38.42 -8.76
C GLU A 39 -8.04 38.24 -7.54
N GLN A 40 -9.21 37.63 -7.73
CA GLN A 40 -10.06 37.29 -6.60
C GLN A 40 -9.24 36.40 -5.69
N THR A 41 -9.05 36.82 -4.44
CA THR A 41 -8.49 35.98 -3.37
C THR A 41 -9.48 34.84 -3.11
N GLY A 42 -9.40 33.82 -3.97
CA GLY A 42 -10.38 32.76 -4.06
C GLY A 42 -10.53 32.07 -2.72
N VAL A 43 -11.79 31.82 -2.32
CA VAL A 43 -12.06 31.20 -1.03
C VAL A 43 -11.45 29.80 -1.02
N ALA A 44 -10.36 29.65 -0.28
CA ALA A 44 -9.55 28.44 -0.30
C ALA A 44 -10.30 27.29 0.39
N ILE A 45 -10.45 26.18 -0.32
CA ILE A 45 -10.96 24.94 0.26
C ILE A 45 -9.85 24.32 1.11
N ARG A 46 -10.12 24.04 2.38
CA ARG A 46 -9.13 23.45 3.29
C ARG A 46 -8.85 22.00 2.89
N GLY A 47 -7.58 21.59 2.90
CA GLY A 47 -7.17 20.23 2.55
C GLY A 47 -7.41 19.84 1.08
N ALA A 48 -7.69 20.80 0.20
CA ALA A 48 -7.72 20.52 -1.24
C ALA A 48 -6.30 20.22 -1.75
N GLY A 49 -6.17 19.22 -2.63
CA GLY A 49 -4.89 18.78 -3.17
C GLY A 49 -3.98 18.01 -2.20
N SER A 50 -4.45 17.62 -1.00
CA SER A 50 -3.68 16.72 -0.14
C SER A 50 -3.65 15.29 -0.70
N PRO A 51 -2.60 14.48 -0.40
CA PRO A 51 -2.56 13.06 -0.79
C PRO A 51 -3.72 12.22 -0.23
N THR A 52 -4.36 12.69 0.84
CA THR A 52 -5.50 12.05 1.50
C THR A 52 -6.86 12.60 1.07
N ALA A 53 -6.91 13.58 0.16
CA ALA A 53 -8.17 14.17 -0.30
C ALA A 53 -9.07 13.15 -1.03
N VAL A 54 -10.37 13.20 -0.75
CA VAL A 54 -11.40 12.41 -1.44
C VAL A 54 -11.99 13.26 -2.58
N PRO A 55 -11.82 12.90 -3.86
CA PRO A 55 -12.37 13.66 -4.98
C PRO A 55 -13.90 13.81 -4.89
N GLY A 56 -14.41 15.02 -5.18
CA GLY A 56 -15.84 15.29 -5.23
C GLY A 56 -16.58 15.26 -3.88
N SER A 57 -15.89 15.06 -2.75
CA SER A 57 -16.49 14.93 -1.41
C SER A 57 -15.99 16.02 -0.48
N TYR A 58 -16.91 16.78 0.12
CA TYR A 58 -16.58 17.97 0.92
C TYR A 58 -17.42 18.06 2.20
N ILE A 59 -16.85 18.69 3.21
CA ILE A 59 -17.47 19.00 4.51
C ILE A 59 -17.64 20.52 4.59
N VAL A 60 -18.88 20.97 4.77
CA VAL A 60 -19.26 22.37 4.93
C VAL A 60 -19.51 22.62 6.41
N VAL A 61 -18.75 23.54 7.02
CA VAL A 61 -18.92 23.91 8.43
C VAL A 61 -19.53 25.32 8.50
N LEU A 62 -20.62 25.47 9.25
CA LEU A 62 -21.34 26.74 9.39
C LEU A 62 -20.63 27.70 10.34
N ALA A 63 -20.79 29.00 10.09
CA ALA A 63 -20.37 30.07 10.97
C ALA A 63 -21.41 30.35 12.07
N GLY A 64 -20.91 30.72 13.25
CA GLY A 64 -21.70 31.12 14.41
C GLY A 64 -22.24 29.96 15.26
N GLN A 65 -22.63 30.27 16.49
CA GLN A 65 -23.40 29.35 17.34
C GLN A 65 -24.83 29.23 16.80
N ARG A 66 -25.36 28.01 16.74
CA ARG A 66 -26.68 27.68 16.18
C ARG A 66 -27.30 26.53 16.96
N SER A 67 -28.62 26.58 17.17
CA SER A 67 -29.39 25.42 17.61
C SER A 67 -29.43 24.33 16.52
N GLN A 68 -29.82 23.10 16.89
CA GLN A 68 -29.99 22.01 15.93
C GLN A 68 -31.02 22.33 14.85
N GLY A 69 -32.13 22.98 15.21
CA GLY A 69 -33.18 23.40 14.27
C GLY A 69 -32.66 24.41 13.24
N GLU A 70 -31.97 25.46 13.70
CA GLU A 70 -31.36 26.47 12.81
C GLU A 70 -30.27 25.87 11.91
N THR A 71 -29.50 24.91 12.43
CA THR A 71 -28.49 24.17 11.66
C THR A 71 -29.14 23.39 10.52
N ARG A 72 -30.15 22.58 10.81
CA ARG A 72 -30.89 21.80 9.78
C ARG A 72 -31.53 22.71 8.72
N ALA A 73 -32.18 23.79 9.14
CA ALA A 73 -32.76 24.77 8.22
C ALA A 73 -31.70 25.46 7.35
N THR A 74 -30.53 25.80 7.93
CA THR A 74 -29.41 26.41 7.19
C THR A 74 -28.82 25.43 6.18
N ASN A 75 -28.61 24.16 6.56
CA ASN A 75 -28.08 23.13 5.69
C ASN A 75 -29.01 22.86 4.51
N GLN A 76 -30.33 22.78 4.73
CA GLN A 76 -31.32 22.64 3.66
C GLN A 76 -31.37 23.87 2.74
N SER A 77 -31.23 25.08 3.29
CA SER A 77 -31.15 26.31 2.51
C SER A 77 -29.89 26.36 1.64
N LEU A 78 -28.73 25.94 2.16
CA LEU A 78 -27.48 25.89 1.43
C LEU A 78 -27.49 24.80 0.36
N SER A 79 -27.96 23.59 0.68
CA SER A 79 -28.03 22.49 -0.29
C SER A 79 -28.91 22.83 -1.49
N THR A 80 -30.06 23.45 -1.25
CA THR A 80 -30.99 23.90 -2.29
C THR A 80 -30.42 25.09 -3.09
N LYS A 81 -29.78 26.06 -2.42
CA LYS A 81 -29.20 27.26 -3.07
C LYS A 81 -28.05 26.94 -4.01
N TYR A 82 -27.24 25.94 -3.68
CA TYR A 82 -26.02 25.59 -4.43
C TYR A 82 -26.10 24.28 -5.22
N ASP A 83 -27.26 23.63 -5.21
CA ASP A 83 -27.54 22.34 -5.85
C ASP A 83 -26.51 21.25 -5.49
N VAL A 84 -26.26 21.08 -4.19
CA VAL A 84 -25.28 20.11 -3.67
C VAL A 84 -25.96 18.93 -2.98
N LYS A 85 -25.53 17.72 -3.32
CA LYS A 85 -26.11 16.48 -2.79
C LYS A 85 -25.56 16.18 -1.41
N VAL A 86 -26.31 16.58 -0.37
CA VAL A 86 -26.02 16.27 1.03
C VAL A 86 -25.93 14.75 1.22
N ARG A 87 -24.89 14.30 1.93
CA ARG A 87 -24.70 12.91 2.35
C ARG A 87 -25.08 12.73 3.81
N ASP A 88 -24.46 13.51 4.70
CA ASP A 88 -24.73 13.49 6.14
C ASP A 88 -24.97 14.91 6.69
N GLN A 89 -25.82 15.01 7.72
CA GLN A 89 -26.11 16.25 8.45
C GLN A 89 -25.35 16.25 9.78
N TYR A 90 -24.72 17.36 10.15
CA TYR A 90 -24.00 17.52 11.40
C TYR A 90 -24.62 18.64 12.23
N ASP A 91 -25.20 18.28 13.39
CA ASP A 91 -25.82 19.23 14.32
C ASP A 91 -25.43 19.01 15.79
N ALA A 92 -24.58 18.02 16.09
CA ALA A 92 -24.05 17.72 17.42
C ALA A 92 -22.69 18.45 17.64
N SER A 93 -21.59 17.81 17.27
CA SER A 93 -20.20 18.26 17.50
C SER A 93 -19.80 19.49 16.66
N ILE A 94 -20.10 19.45 15.36
CA ILE A 94 -19.99 20.58 14.44
C ILE A 94 -21.37 20.90 13.87
N LYS A 95 -21.59 22.14 13.42
CA LYS A 95 -22.81 22.55 12.72
C LYS A 95 -22.48 22.62 11.22
N GLY A 96 -23.16 21.84 10.39
CA GLY A 96 -22.79 21.71 8.99
C GLY A 96 -23.28 20.43 8.34
N PHE A 97 -22.70 20.07 7.20
CA PHE A 97 -23.06 18.86 6.45
C PHE A 97 -21.90 18.36 5.61
N SER A 98 -21.90 17.07 5.24
CA SER A 98 -21.09 16.56 4.13
C SER A 98 -21.92 16.49 2.87
N ALA A 99 -21.30 16.69 1.72
CA ALA A 99 -21.96 16.60 0.42
C ALA A 99 -21.00 16.18 -0.68
N ASN A 100 -21.58 15.60 -1.74
CA ASN A 100 -20.92 15.45 -3.01
C ASN A 100 -21.16 16.73 -3.83
N MET A 101 -20.08 17.32 -4.35
CA MET A 101 -20.11 18.57 -5.13
C MET A 101 -18.85 18.70 -5.98
N THR A 102 -18.86 19.54 -7.02
CA THR A 102 -17.63 19.91 -7.76
C THR A 102 -16.78 20.90 -6.96
N GLU A 103 -15.53 21.12 -7.37
CA GLU A 103 -14.67 22.12 -6.71
C GLU A 103 -15.22 23.55 -6.88
N GLU A 104 -15.86 23.86 -8.01
CA GLU A 104 -16.53 25.15 -8.24
C GLU A 104 -17.75 25.32 -7.33
N GLN A 105 -18.53 24.26 -7.11
CA GLN A 105 -19.62 24.28 -6.14
C GLN A 105 -19.07 24.46 -4.72
N ALA A 106 -18.00 23.77 -4.35
CA ALA A 106 -17.35 23.92 -3.05
C ALA A 106 -16.84 25.36 -2.83
N LYS A 107 -16.19 25.99 -3.82
CA LYS A 107 -15.79 27.41 -3.79
C LYS A 107 -17.00 28.35 -3.64
N LYS A 108 -18.10 28.11 -4.36
CA LYS A 108 -19.34 28.89 -4.26
C LYS A 108 -20.01 28.78 -2.89
N VAL A 109 -20.03 27.59 -2.29
CA VAL A 109 -20.55 27.36 -0.93
C VAL A 109 -19.65 28.01 0.12
N ALA A 110 -18.32 27.93 -0.04
CA ALA A 110 -17.35 28.54 0.87
C ALA A 110 -17.47 30.07 0.92
N GLY A 111 -17.95 30.71 -0.16
CA GLY A 111 -18.24 32.14 -0.21
C GLY A 111 -19.58 32.58 0.40
N ASP A 112 -20.42 31.67 0.92
CA ASP A 112 -21.64 32.05 1.64
C ASP A 112 -21.30 32.54 3.05
N SER A 113 -21.79 33.72 3.46
CA SER A 113 -21.50 34.29 4.79
C SER A 113 -21.98 33.46 5.98
N ARG A 114 -22.81 32.43 5.75
CA ARG A 114 -23.24 31.46 6.77
C ARG A 114 -22.27 30.30 6.94
N VAL A 115 -21.25 30.17 6.09
CA VAL A 115 -20.22 29.12 6.10
C VAL A 115 -18.94 29.66 6.73
N ALA A 116 -18.38 28.93 7.69
CA ALA A 116 -17.09 29.25 8.31
C ALA A 116 -15.92 28.78 7.45
N PHE A 117 -16.05 27.59 6.85
CA PHE A 117 -15.14 27.05 5.86
C PHE A 117 -15.76 25.84 5.14
N VAL A 118 -15.22 25.53 3.96
CA VAL A 118 -15.36 24.22 3.32
C VAL A 118 -14.02 23.52 3.39
N GLN A 119 -14.05 22.23 3.72
CA GLN A 119 -12.89 21.35 3.72
C GLN A 119 -13.15 20.19 2.77
N GLN A 120 -12.19 19.84 1.92
CA GLN A 120 -12.29 18.60 1.14
C GLN A 120 -12.16 17.41 2.10
N ASN A 121 -13.04 16.43 1.95
CA ASN A 121 -13.07 15.26 2.82
C ASN A 121 -11.74 14.49 2.72
N GLN A 122 -11.30 13.87 3.81
CA GLN A 122 -9.97 13.29 3.96
C GLN A 122 -10.09 11.80 4.33
N LYS A 123 -9.24 10.96 3.74
CA LYS A 123 -9.03 9.58 4.17
C LYS A 123 -8.27 9.57 5.49
N PHE A 124 -8.82 8.89 6.50
CA PHE A 124 -8.10 8.48 7.69
C PHE A 124 -7.82 6.98 7.57
N THR A 125 -6.60 6.54 7.92
CA THR A 125 -6.19 5.13 7.91
C THR A 125 -5.83 4.74 9.34
N VAL A 126 -6.15 3.51 9.74
CA VAL A 126 -5.63 2.93 10.99
C VAL A 126 -4.32 2.24 10.63
N ASN A 127 -3.22 2.73 11.21
CA ASN A 127 -1.92 2.08 11.09
C ASN A 127 -1.85 0.95 12.13
N GLN A 128 -1.10 -0.11 11.82
CA GLN A 128 -0.65 -1.06 12.84
C GLN A 128 0.64 -0.50 13.45
N ASP A 129 0.64 -0.16 14.74
CA ASP A 129 1.86 0.14 15.49
C ASP A 129 2.55 -1.17 15.93
N ASP A 130 3.89 -1.15 16.02
CA ASP A 130 4.76 -2.32 16.30
C ASP A 130 4.39 -3.60 15.51
N PRO A 131 4.29 -3.54 14.17
CA PRO A 131 4.04 -4.71 13.32
C PRO A 131 5.25 -5.68 13.31
N PRO A 132 5.09 -6.90 12.78
CA PRO A 132 6.23 -7.73 12.39
C PRO A 132 7.17 -6.97 11.45
N TRP A 133 8.48 -7.11 11.67
CA TRP A 133 9.51 -6.32 10.96
C TRP A 133 9.39 -6.36 9.44
N GLY A 134 8.94 -7.49 8.87
CA GLY A 134 8.77 -7.65 7.43
C GLY A 134 7.64 -6.80 6.83
N LEU A 135 6.61 -6.45 7.60
CA LEU A 135 5.55 -5.55 7.13
C LEU A 135 6.04 -4.09 7.13
N ASP A 136 6.64 -3.67 8.23
CA ASP A 136 7.33 -2.37 8.41
C ASP A 136 8.34 -2.14 7.29
N ARG A 137 9.21 -3.14 7.05
CA ARG A 137 10.28 -3.00 6.07
C ARG A 137 9.76 -2.77 4.66
N VAL A 138 8.63 -3.33 4.28
CA VAL A 138 8.17 -3.26 2.88
C VAL A 138 7.27 -2.05 2.59
N ASP A 139 6.69 -1.36 3.57
CA ASP A 139 5.97 -0.10 3.31
C ASP A 139 6.82 1.18 3.43
N GLN A 140 8.09 1.05 3.82
CA GLN A 140 9.11 2.11 3.71
C GLN A 140 10.29 1.76 2.77
N ARG A 141 11.09 2.76 2.37
CA ARG A 141 12.24 2.56 1.46
C ARG A 141 13.58 2.38 2.18
N ASP A 142 13.79 3.11 3.27
CA ASP A 142 15.08 3.25 3.96
C ASP A 142 14.98 2.75 5.40
N LEU A 143 16.04 2.13 5.93
CA LEU A 143 16.19 1.88 7.37
C LEU A 143 16.57 3.18 8.10
N PRO A 144 16.26 3.34 9.41
CA PRO A 144 15.67 2.36 10.32
C PRO A 144 14.15 2.23 10.19
N LEU A 145 13.63 1.08 10.64
CA LEU A 145 12.19 0.78 10.75
C LEU A 145 11.43 1.82 11.58
N ASP A 146 10.26 2.28 11.10
CA ASP A 146 9.48 3.36 11.74
C ASP A 146 8.46 2.84 12.78
N LYS A 147 8.33 1.51 12.90
CA LYS A 147 7.43 0.77 13.80
C LYS A 147 5.96 0.89 13.43
N LYS A 148 5.65 1.10 12.15
CA LYS A 148 4.27 1.14 11.65
C LYS A 148 4.13 0.30 10.41
N TYR A 149 2.89 -0.09 10.15
CA TYR A 149 2.49 -0.63 8.86
C TYR A 149 1.15 -0.04 8.43
N THR A 150 1.10 0.45 7.20
CA THR A 150 -0.07 1.11 6.59
C THR A 150 -0.43 0.42 5.27
N PRO A 151 -1.39 -0.53 5.26
CA PRO A 151 -1.85 -1.16 4.03
C PRO A 151 -2.19 -0.15 2.94
N SER A 152 -1.68 -0.37 1.73
CA SER A 152 -1.95 0.49 0.58
C SER A 152 -3.43 0.44 0.18
N SER A 153 -4.00 -0.76 0.22
CA SER A 153 -5.40 -1.12 -0.09
C SER A 153 -5.92 -2.18 0.89
N PRO A 154 -7.24 -2.34 1.13
CA PRO A 154 -7.73 -3.43 1.99
C PRO A 154 -7.58 -4.83 1.36
N ALA A 155 -7.59 -4.93 0.03
CA ALA A 155 -7.56 -6.20 -0.73
C ALA A 155 -8.72 -7.18 -0.47
N ASP A 156 -9.87 -6.70 0.01
CA ASP A 156 -11.08 -7.48 0.36
C ASP A 156 -11.71 -8.32 -0.77
N LYS A 157 -11.33 -8.04 -2.01
CA LYS A 157 -11.82 -8.71 -3.23
C LYS A 157 -10.83 -9.68 -3.87
N VAL A 158 -9.58 -9.71 -3.40
CA VAL A 158 -8.53 -10.55 -4.00
C VAL A 158 -8.51 -11.92 -3.36
N ASN A 159 -8.33 -12.95 -4.19
CA ASN A 159 -8.26 -14.36 -3.79
C ASN A 159 -6.81 -14.84 -3.93
N VAL A 160 -6.24 -15.36 -2.84
CA VAL A 160 -4.86 -15.87 -2.81
C VAL A 160 -4.87 -17.37 -2.56
N TYR A 161 -4.19 -18.12 -3.42
CA TYR A 161 -4.09 -19.57 -3.38
C TYR A 161 -2.69 -19.95 -2.87
N VAL A 162 -2.63 -20.65 -1.74
CA VAL A 162 -1.37 -21.05 -1.09
C VAL A 162 -1.13 -22.52 -1.40
N ILE A 163 -0.21 -22.77 -2.35
CA ILE A 163 0.13 -24.10 -2.87
C ILE A 163 1.25 -24.67 -2.00
N ASP A 164 0.90 -25.45 -0.97
CA ASP A 164 1.78 -25.74 0.18
C ASP A 164 1.33 -26.98 1.01
N THR A 165 1.65 -27.05 2.30
CA THR A 165 1.26 -28.13 3.25
C THR A 165 -0.20 -28.11 3.70
N GLY A 166 -1.00 -27.16 3.19
CA GLY A 166 -2.39 -26.91 3.57
C GLY A 166 -2.56 -25.59 4.33
N ILE A 167 -3.71 -25.41 5.00
CA ILE A 167 -3.93 -24.25 5.87
C ILE A 167 -4.71 -24.63 7.14
N TYR A 168 -4.32 -24.10 8.29
CA TYR A 168 -5.14 -24.10 9.50
C TYR A 168 -6.16 -22.95 9.48
N ALA A 169 -7.19 -23.10 8.66
CA ALA A 169 -8.19 -22.04 8.40
C ALA A 169 -8.93 -21.53 9.66
N ALA A 170 -8.95 -22.30 10.76
CA ALA A 170 -9.60 -21.92 12.01
C ALA A 170 -8.74 -21.00 12.91
N HIS A 171 -7.53 -20.62 12.48
CA HIS A 171 -6.70 -19.65 13.19
C HIS A 171 -7.36 -18.26 13.22
N LYS A 172 -7.47 -17.63 14.41
CA LYS A 172 -8.26 -16.40 14.59
C LYS A 172 -7.77 -15.22 13.76
N ASP A 173 -6.47 -15.18 13.46
CA ASP A 173 -5.88 -14.11 12.64
C ASP A 173 -6.41 -14.10 11.18
N PHE A 174 -7.09 -15.16 10.72
CA PHE A 174 -7.79 -15.16 9.43
C PHE A 174 -9.26 -14.72 9.51
N GLY A 175 -9.90 -14.83 10.68
CA GLY A 175 -11.35 -14.66 10.81
C GLY A 175 -12.12 -15.66 9.93
N ASP A 176 -12.95 -15.14 9.02
CA ASP A 176 -13.73 -15.91 8.05
C ASP A 176 -13.08 -15.98 6.64
N ARG A 177 -11.86 -15.45 6.49
CA ARG A 177 -11.22 -15.23 5.18
C ARG A 177 -10.34 -16.38 4.72
N ALA A 178 -10.03 -17.34 5.58
CA ALA A 178 -9.29 -18.55 5.23
C ALA A 178 -10.24 -19.74 4.97
N SER A 179 -9.93 -20.55 3.97
CA SER A 179 -10.64 -21.80 3.70
C SER A 179 -9.74 -22.84 3.02
N VAL A 180 -10.14 -24.11 3.07
CA VAL A 180 -9.51 -25.16 2.28
C VAL A 180 -10.07 -25.12 0.85
N GLY A 181 -9.17 -25.15 -0.15
CA GLY A 181 -9.52 -25.28 -1.56
C GLY A 181 -9.50 -26.73 -2.04
N THR A 182 -8.34 -27.39 -1.93
CA THR A 182 -8.16 -28.79 -2.34
C THR A 182 -7.02 -29.48 -1.58
N ASP A 183 -6.97 -30.81 -1.66
CA ASP A 183 -5.90 -31.67 -1.18
C ASP A 183 -5.57 -32.70 -2.26
N THR A 184 -4.34 -32.70 -2.75
CA THR A 184 -3.84 -33.62 -3.77
C THR A 184 -2.87 -34.66 -3.22
N VAL A 185 -2.56 -34.62 -1.93
CA VAL A 185 -1.71 -35.59 -1.23
C VAL A 185 -2.52 -36.86 -0.92
N GLY A 186 -3.79 -36.70 -0.55
CA GLY A 186 -4.72 -37.83 -0.38
C GLY A 186 -4.50 -38.70 0.87
N ASP A 187 -3.75 -38.21 1.85
CA ASP A 187 -3.42 -38.92 3.11
C ASP A 187 -4.50 -38.81 4.21
N GLY A 188 -5.64 -38.18 3.91
CA GLY A 188 -6.78 -38.04 4.83
C GLY A 188 -6.79 -36.75 5.66
N GLN A 189 -5.82 -35.84 5.47
CA GLN A 189 -5.81 -34.53 6.15
C GLN A 189 -6.85 -33.53 5.61
N ASN A 190 -7.42 -33.77 4.43
CA ASN A 190 -8.48 -32.95 3.81
C ASN A 190 -8.11 -31.45 3.72
N GLY A 191 -6.85 -31.16 3.34
CA GLY A 191 -6.34 -29.81 3.12
C GLY A 191 -5.94 -29.04 4.38
N VAL A 192 -6.15 -29.63 5.57
CA VAL A 192 -5.72 -29.05 6.85
C VAL A 192 -4.21 -29.19 7.00
N ASP A 193 -3.54 -28.09 7.32
CA ASP A 193 -2.10 -28.08 7.57
C ASP A 193 -1.72 -28.90 8.80
N CYS A 194 -0.74 -29.78 8.63
CA CYS A 194 -0.17 -30.62 9.68
C CYS A 194 1.34 -30.41 9.88
N MET A 195 1.95 -29.51 9.10
CA MET A 195 3.37 -29.16 9.21
C MET A 195 3.53 -27.75 9.81
N GLY A 196 2.70 -26.80 9.35
CA GLY A 196 2.64 -25.42 9.82
C GLY A 196 3.18 -24.39 8.83
N HIS A 197 3.86 -24.84 7.77
CA HIS A 197 4.48 -23.99 6.76
C HIS A 197 3.43 -23.23 5.92
N GLY A 198 2.48 -23.95 5.32
CA GLY A 198 1.42 -23.33 4.51
C GLY A 198 0.56 -22.35 5.31
N SER A 199 0.32 -22.63 6.60
CA SER A 199 -0.35 -21.68 7.50
C SER A 199 0.48 -20.43 7.76
N HIS A 200 1.77 -20.58 8.10
CA HIS A 200 2.69 -19.45 8.35
C HIS A 200 2.78 -18.52 7.12
N VAL A 201 2.93 -19.12 5.93
CA VAL A 201 2.93 -18.44 4.64
C VAL A 201 1.59 -17.71 4.41
N ALA A 202 0.45 -18.38 4.57
CA ALA A 202 -0.87 -17.77 4.46
C ALA A 202 -1.09 -16.60 5.42
N GLY A 203 -0.59 -16.71 6.66
CA GLY A 203 -0.64 -15.64 7.67
C GLY A 203 0.17 -14.41 7.26
N THR A 204 1.32 -14.60 6.63
CA THR A 204 2.20 -13.52 6.13
C THR A 204 1.55 -12.78 4.94
N ILE A 205 0.73 -13.48 4.15
CA ILE A 205 -0.06 -12.88 3.07
C ILE A 205 -1.26 -12.10 3.65
N ALA A 206 -2.10 -12.76 4.45
CA ALA A 206 -3.48 -12.33 4.70
C ALA A 206 -3.93 -12.37 6.17
N GLY A 207 -3.04 -12.60 7.13
CA GLY A 207 -3.37 -12.48 8.56
C GLY A 207 -3.77 -11.05 8.97
N THR A 208 -4.66 -10.87 9.94
CA THR A 208 -4.99 -9.54 10.47
C THR A 208 -3.78 -8.89 11.15
N THR A 209 -2.97 -9.67 11.87
CA THR A 209 -1.78 -9.21 12.59
C THR A 209 -0.54 -9.31 11.72
N PHE A 210 -0.37 -10.46 11.05
CA PHE A 210 0.87 -10.81 10.32
C PHE A 210 0.81 -10.56 8.82
N GLY A 211 -0.39 -10.32 8.27
CA GLY A 211 -0.59 -10.20 6.83
C GLY A 211 -0.30 -8.81 6.28
N LEU A 212 0.22 -8.78 5.07
CA LEU A 212 0.36 -7.59 4.25
C LEU A 212 -1.01 -7.20 3.62
N ALA A 213 -1.66 -8.14 2.94
CA ALA A 213 -3.00 -8.00 2.36
C ALA A 213 -4.10 -8.37 3.36
N LYS A 214 -4.23 -7.58 4.44
CA LYS A 214 -5.00 -7.90 5.67
C LYS A 214 -6.48 -8.27 5.49
N SER A 215 -7.14 -7.95 4.37
CA SER A 215 -8.53 -8.37 4.10
C SER A 215 -8.69 -9.35 2.94
N ALA A 216 -7.60 -9.78 2.30
CA ALA A 216 -7.65 -10.77 1.22
C ALA A 216 -8.21 -12.11 1.69
N LYS A 217 -8.78 -12.87 0.76
CA LYS A 217 -9.27 -14.24 1.00
C LYS A 217 -8.18 -15.23 0.65
N VAL A 218 -7.94 -16.20 1.52
CA VAL A 218 -6.86 -17.17 1.36
C VAL A 218 -7.39 -18.60 1.29
N PHE A 219 -6.92 -19.35 0.30
CA PHE A 219 -7.36 -20.70 -0.03
C PHE A 219 -6.16 -21.65 0.05
N GLY A 220 -6.20 -22.60 1.00
CA GLY A 220 -5.19 -23.64 1.12
C GLY A 220 -5.31 -24.67 0.00
N VAL A 221 -4.23 -24.87 -0.75
CA VAL A 221 -4.10 -25.85 -1.83
C VAL A 221 -3.01 -26.82 -1.38
N ARG A 222 -3.42 -27.91 -0.74
CA ARG A 222 -2.49 -28.85 -0.10
C ARG A 222 -1.90 -29.80 -1.13
N VAL A 223 -0.58 -29.66 -1.35
CA VAL A 223 0.22 -30.49 -2.28
C VAL A 223 1.42 -31.15 -1.60
N LEU A 224 1.74 -30.74 -0.38
CA LEU A 224 2.82 -31.27 0.46
C LEU A 224 2.24 -31.99 1.69
N ASP A 225 2.88 -33.09 2.10
CA ASP A 225 2.51 -33.91 3.25
C ASP A 225 2.89 -33.26 4.60
N CYS A 226 2.64 -33.96 5.70
CA CYS A 226 2.97 -33.49 7.04
C CYS A 226 4.48 -33.40 7.35
N LYS A 227 5.36 -33.77 6.40
CA LYS A 227 6.81 -33.59 6.45
C LYS A 227 7.29 -32.51 5.48
N GLY A 228 6.38 -31.79 4.81
CA GLY A 228 6.72 -30.80 3.78
C GLY A 228 7.15 -31.42 2.45
N SER A 229 6.82 -32.69 2.18
CA SER A 229 7.22 -33.41 0.98
C SER A 229 6.05 -33.65 0.02
N GLY A 230 6.27 -33.50 -1.27
CA GLY A 230 5.29 -33.79 -2.33
C GLY A 230 5.97 -34.32 -3.58
N THR A 231 5.18 -34.65 -4.60
CA THR A 231 5.68 -35.08 -5.91
C THR A 231 5.30 -34.05 -6.98
N THR A 232 5.97 -34.07 -8.13
CA THR A 232 5.56 -33.28 -9.30
C THR A 232 4.07 -33.49 -9.62
N GLU A 233 3.57 -34.72 -9.49
CA GLU A 233 2.15 -35.04 -9.67
C GLU A 233 1.24 -34.29 -8.68
N THR A 234 1.52 -34.33 -7.37
CA THR A 234 0.66 -33.65 -6.37
C THR A 234 0.71 -32.13 -6.55
N VAL A 235 1.88 -31.56 -6.83
CA VAL A 235 2.06 -30.12 -7.05
C VAL A 235 1.38 -29.66 -8.34
N VAL A 236 1.59 -30.34 -9.47
CA VAL A 236 0.92 -30.03 -10.76
C VAL A 236 -0.59 -30.21 -10.65
N ALA A 237 -1.09 -31.23 -9.95
CA ALA A 237 -2.53 -31.39 -9.70
C ALA A 237 -3.11 -30.23 -8.88
N GLY A 238 -2.35 -29.68 -7.92
CA GLY A 238 -2.74 -28.49 -7.16
C GLY A 238 -2.78 -27.23 -8.02
N ILE A 239 -1.77 -27.02 -8.87
CA ILE A 239 -1.73 -25.93 -9.85
C ILE A 239 -2.92 -26.04 -10.81
N GLU A 240 -3.17 -27.21 -11.39
CA GLU A 240 -4.31 -27.49 -12.28
C GLU A 240 -5.66 -27.19 -11.61
N TRP A 241 -5.80 -27.47 -10.31
CA TRP A 241 -7.00 -27.11 -9.57
C TRP A 241 -7.14 -25.58 -9.43
N VAL A 242 -6.05 -24.86 -9.13
CA VAL A 242 -6.06 -23.39 -9.09
C VAL A 242 -6.42 -22.82 -10.46
N THR A 243 -5.78 -23.25 -11.54
CA THR A 243 -6.06 -22.81 -12.92
C THR A 243 -7.55 -22.96 -13.29
N LYS A 244 -8.20 -24.03 -12.82
CA LYS A 244 -9.61 -24.33 -13.13
C LYS A 244 -10.63 -23.64 -12.21
N ASN A 245 -10.25 -23.30 -10.98
CA ASN A 245 -11.20 -22.86 -9.94
C ASN A 245 -10.91 -21.44 -9.40
N ALA A 246 -9.82 -20.80 -9.83
CA ALA A 246 -9.44 -19.47 -9.37
C ALA A 246 -10.51 -18.42 -9.70
N LYS A 247 -10.83 -17.57 -8.71
CA LYS A 247 -11.69 -16.40 -8.89
C LYS A 247 -10.84 -15.16 -8.98
N GLN A 248 -10.96 -14.44 -10.10
CA GLN A 248 -10.19 -13.21 -10.33
C GLN A 248 -10.72 -12.05 -9.45
N PRO A 249 -9.84 -11.13 -8.98
CA PRO A 249 -8.39 -11.15 -9.12
C PRO A 249 -7.74 -12.27 -8.28
N ALA A 250 -6.78 -12.98 -8.88
CA ALA A 250 -6.18 -14.20 -8.31
C ALA A 250 -4.65 -14.12 -8.22
N VAL A 251 -4.13 -14.52 -7.05
CA VAL A 251 -2.70 -14.66 -6.77
C VAL A 251 -2.42 -16.10 -6.37
N ALA A 252 -1.30 -16.67 -6.80
CA ALA A 252 -0.77 -17.91 -6.25
C ALA A 252 0.55 -17.64 -5.52
N ASN A 253 0.67 -18.18 -4.32
CA ASN A 253 1.94 -18.26 -3.60
C ASN A 253 2.40 -19.72 -3.63
N MET A 254 3.60 -19.97 -4.13
CA MET A 254 4.22 -21.29 -4.13
C MET A 254 5.57 -21.23 -3.42
N SER A 255 5.54 -21.38 -2.09
CA SER A 255 6.71 -21.30 -1.19
C SER A 255 7.51 -22.61 -1.12
N LEU A 256 7.57 -23.33 -2.25
CA LEU A 256 8.20 -24.64 -2.42
C LEU A 256 9.08 -24.64 -3.68
N GLY A 257 9.95 -25.64 -3.78
CA GLY A 257 10.78 -25.85 -4.96
C GLY A 257 11.63 -27.10 -4.84
N GLY A 258 12.41 -27.37 -5.88
CA GLY A 258 13.32 -28.50 -5.94
C GLY A 258 14.23 -28.40 -7.18
N PRO A 259 14.86 -29.52 -7.58
CA PRO A 259 15.59 -29.60 -8.84
C PRO A 259 14.72 -29.19 -10.04
N ALA A 260 15.39 -28.79 -11.13
CA ALA A 260 14.79 -28.58 -12.45
C ALA A 260 13.72 -29.63 -12.82
N ASP A 261 12.48 -29.16 -13.06
CA ASP A 261 11.33 -29.97 -13.46
C ASP A 261 10.51 -29.25 -14.55
N ASP A 262 10.59 -29.74 -15.78
CA ASP A 262 9.94 -29.13 -16.95
C ASP A 262 8.40 -29.21 -16.89
N ALA A 263 7.83 -30.19 -16.17
CA ALA A 263 6.38 -30.34 -16.03
C ALA A 263 5.81 -29.36 -15.00
N LEU A 264 6.55 -29.13 -13.90
CA LEU A 264 6.23 -28.10 -12.92
C LEU A 264 6.25 -26.70 -13.54
N ASP A 265 7.31 -26.36 -14.27
CA ASP A 265 7.43 -25.07 -14.94
C ASP A 265 6.31 -24.86 -15.98
N ALA A 266 6.02 -25.88 -16.80
CA ALA A 266 4.93 -25.83 -17.77
C ALA A 266 3.56 -25.59 -17.12
N ALA A 267 3.30 -26.21 -15.96
CA ALA A 267 2.06 -26.00 -15.20
C ALA A 267 1.97 -24.58 -14.63
N VAL A 268 3.04 -24.07 -14.01
CA VAL A 268 3.12 -22.68 -13.52
C VAL A 268 2.86 -21.69 -14.65
N LYS A 269 3.58 -21.84 -15.76
CA LYS A 269 3.44 -21.01 -16.96
C LYS A 269 2.03 -21.04 -17.57
N ALA A 270 1.39 -22.20 -17.61
CA ALA A 270 0.02 -22.34 -18.09
C ALA A 270 -0.99 -21.63 -17.18
N SER A 271 -0.83 -21.76 -15.85
CA SER A 271 -1.65 -21.07 -14.85
C SER A 271 -1.50 -19.54 -14.93
N ILE A 272 -0.27 -19.06 -15.14
CA ILE A 272 0.00 -17.63 -15.39
C ILE A 272 -0.62 -17.17 -16.71
N GLY A 273 -0.58 -18.01 -17.75
CA GLY A 273 -1.29 -17.79 -19.01
C GLY A 273 -2.82 -17.70 -18.86
N ALA A 274 -3.40 -18.33 -17.83
CA ALA A 274 -4.81 -18.21 -17.45
C ALA A 274 -5.12 -16.95 -16.59
N GLY A 275 -4.11 -16.10 -16.34
CA GLY A 275 -4.27 -14.81 -15.68
C GLY A 275 -4.06 -14.82 -14.16
N ILE A 276 -3.49 -15.88 -13.58
CA ILE A 276 -3.17 -15.93 -12.15
C ILE A 276 -1.72 -15.47 -11.96
N THR A 277 -1.46 -14.49 -11.09
CA THR A 277 -0.07 -14.05 -10.85
C THR A 277 0.61 -14.92 -9.80
N TYR A 278 1.79 -15.45 -10.10
CA TYR A 278 2.55 -16.32 -9.19
C TYR A 278 3.72 -15.58 -8.54
N ALA A 279 3.85 -15.71 -7.22
CA ALA A 279 5.09 -15.50 -6.49
C ALA A 279 5.67 -16.87 -6.10
N VAL A 280 6.96 -17.08 -6.34
CA VAL A 280 7.65 -18.36 -6.09
C VAL A 280 8.96 -18.17 -5.33
N ALA A 281 9.34 -19.17 -4.52
CA ALA A 281 10.57 -19.14 -3.76
C ALA A 281 11.82 -19.36 -4.65
N ALA A 282 12.89 -18.58 -4.44
CA ALA A 282 14.16 -18.78 -5.15
C ALA A 282 14.94 -20.04 -4.72
N GLY A 283 14.69 -20.55 -3.51
CA GLY A 283 15.39 -21.70 -2.90
C GLY A 283 16.41 -21.29 -1.83
N ASN A 284 16.82 -22.26 -1.00
CA ASN A 284 17.54 -22.03 0.26
C ASN A 284 18.94 -22.71 0.29
N GLU A 285 19.53 -22.93 -0.88
CA GLU A 285 20.76 -23.71 -1.07
C GLU A 285 22.02 -22.86 -1.26
N SER A 286 21.90 -21.52 -1.17
CA SER A 286 22.95 -20.53 -1.49
C SER A 286 23.53 -20.68 -2.91
N SER A 287 22.68 -21.05 -3.86
CA SER A 287 23.03 -21.45 -5.24
C SER A 287 22.35 -20.59 -6.30
N ASP A 288 22.61 -20.88 -7.59
CA ASP A 288 21.94 -20.20 -8.71
C ASP A 288 20.48 -20.69 -8.84
N ALA A 289 19.54 -19.77 -8.60
CA ALA A 289 18.09 -20.01 -8.66
C ALA A 289 17.61 -20.53 -10.03
N CYS A 290 18.38 -20.30 -11.11
CA CYS A 290 18.08 -20.82 -12.44
C CYS A 290 18.25 -22.36 -12.56
N THR A 291 18.80 -23.03 -11.54
CA THR A 291 19.00 -24.50 -11.54
C THR A 291 17.84 -25.30 -10.95
N GLY A 292 16.89 -24.63 -10.29
CA GLY A 292 15.71 -25.23 -9.66
C GLY A 292 14.39 -24.88 -10.36
N SER A 293 13.33 -25.60 -9.98
CA SER A 293 11.94 -25.33 -10.38
C SER A 293 11.08 -25.15 -9.11
N PRO A 294 10.12 -24.22 -9.10
CA PRO A 294 9.68 -23.33 -10.19
C PRO A 294 10.56 -22.08 -10.40
N SER A 295 11.65 -21.90 -9.63
CA SER A 295 12.43 -20.65 -9.56
C SER A 295 13.02 -20.17 -10.89
N ARG A 296 13.16 -21.05 -11.89
CA ARG A 296 13.61 -20.72 -13.26
C ARG A 296 12.48 -20.37 -14.25
N GLU A 297 11.20 -20.54 -13.91
CA GLU A 297 10.09 -20.23 -14.82
C GLU A 297 9.86 -18.72 -14.90
N ALA A 298 10.44 -18.10 -15.92
CA ALA A 298 10.57 -16.65 -16.10
C ALA A 298 9.24 -15.87 -16.28
N SER A 299 8.07 -16.52 -16.21
CA SER A 299 6.77 -15.83 -16.14
C SER A 299 6.26 -15.63 -14.70
N ALA A 300 6.83 -16.33 -13.71
CA ALA A 300 6.57 -16.12 -12.29
C ALA A 300 7.47 -15.00 -11.72
N ILE A 301 7.13 -14.49 -10.54
CA ILE A 301 7.99 -13.57 -9.78
C ILE A 301 8.77 -14.40 -8.75
N THR A 302 10.07 -14.58 -8.97
CA THR A 302 10.95 -15.39 -8.11
C THR A 302 11.60 -14.54 -7.02
N VAL A 303 11.49 -15.01 -5.78
CA VAL A 303 11.74 -14.19 -4.58
C VAL A 303 12.91 -14.71 -3.76
N GLY A 304 13.96 -13.89 -3.64
CA GLY A 304 15.07 -14.09 -2.70
C GLY A 304 14.75 -13.59 -1.29
N ALA A 305 15.52 -14.02 -0.29
CA ALA A 305 15.31 -13.65 1.12
C ALA A 305 16.36 -12.65 1.64
N THR A 306 15.92 -11.69 2.46
CA THR A 306 16.77 -10.81 3.27
C THR A 306 16.46 -10.89 4.77
N ASP A 307 17.40 -10.42 5.58
CA ASP A 307 17.20 -10.10 7.00
C ASP A 307 16.73 -8.64 7.22
N ASP A 308 16.59 -8.25 8.49
CA ASP A 308 16.14 -6.93 8.92
C ASP A 308 17.26 -5.87 8.91
N GLN A 309 18.43 -6.18 8.33
CA GLN A 309 19.49 -5.24 7.98
C GLN A 309 19.68 -5.12 6.46
N ASP A 310 18.67 -5.51 5.67
CA ASP A 310 18.68 -5.58 4.21
C ASP A 310 19.80 -6.48 3.63
N GLN A 311 20.44 -7.35 4.41
CA GLN A 311 21.43 -8.29 3.84
C GLN A 311 20.72 -9.48 3.22
N LYS A 312 21.22 -9.97 2.08
CA LYS A 312 20.74 -11.25 1.54
C LYS A 312 20.98 -12.34 2.58
N ALA A 313 19.94 -13.10 2.89
CA ALA A 313 20.06 -14.25 3.78
C ALA A 313 21.12 -15.22 3.24
N SER A 314 21.96 -15.76 4.13
CA SER A 314 23.09 -16.62 3.77
C SER A 314 22.67 -17.89 3.02
N PHE A 315 21.47 -18.41 3.31
CA PHE A 315 20.85 -19.54 2.62
C PHE A 315 20.20 -19.14 1.28
N SER A 316 19.83 -17.88 1.04
CA SER A 316 19.06 -17.52 -0.16
C SER A 316 19.85 -17.81 -1.42
N ASN A 317 19.23 -18.53 -2.34
CA ASN A 317 19.65 -18.58 -3.73
C ASN A 317 19.69 -17.18 -4.35
N TRP A 318 20.43 -17.07 -5.44
CA TRP A 318 20.82 -15.84 -6.12
C TRP A 318 20.83 -16.06 -7.64
N GLY A 319 21.18 -15.03 -8.41
CA GLY A 319 21.35 -15.10 -9.85
C GLY A 319 20.20 -14.47 -10.63
N LYS A 320 20.33 -14.49 -11.96
CA LYS A 320 19.46 -13.77 -12.90
C LYS A 320 17.99 -14.23 -12.93
N CYS A 321 17.67 -15.37 -12.29
CA CYS A 321 16.31 -15.88 -12.17
C CYS A 321 15.62 -15.42 -10.87
N VAL A 322 16.29 -14.63 -10.03
CA VAL A 322 15.63 -13.87 -8.95
C VAL A 322 15.17 -12.53 -9.51
N ASP A 323 13.93 -12.13 -9.27
CA ASP A 323 13.39 -10.84 -9.73
C ASP A 323 13.56 -9.73 -8.68
N LEU A 324 13.36 -10.09 -7.41
CA LEU A 324 13.52 -9.21 -6.25
C LEU A 324 13.70 -10.01 -4.96
N PHE A 325 14.08 -9.31 -3.90
CA PHE A 325 14.24 -9.85 -2.55
C PHE A 325 13.13 -9.34 -1.62
N GLY A 326 12.78 -10.13 -0.60
CA GLY A 326 11.85 -9.73 0.46
C GLY A 326 12.21 -10.28 1.84
N PRO A 327 11.52 -9.83 2.90
CA PRO A 327 11.78 -10.25 4.28
C PRO A 327 11.65 -11.76 4.46
N GLY A 328 12.76 -12.44 4.77
CA GLY A 328 12.81 -13.91 4.78
C GLY A 328 13.59 -14.52 5.95
N VAL A 329 14.10 -13.73 6.89
CA VAL A 329 14.74 -14.23 8.12
C VAL A 329 13.88 -13.86 9.33
N ASP A 330 13.69 -14.80 10.24
CA ASP A 330 13.00 -14.57 11.52
C ASP A 330 11.60 -13.94 11.39
N VAL A 331 10.88 -14.31 10.32
CA VAL A 331 9.54 -13.82 10.02
C VAL A 331 8.53 -14.45 10.98
N MET A 332 7.85 -13.62 11.75
CA MET A 332 6.77 -14.02 12.65
C MET A 332 5.44 -14.07 11.91
N SER A 333 4.73 -15.20 12.02
CA SER A 333 3.37 -15.37 11.47
C SER A 333 2.55 -16.34 12.34
N VAL A 334 1.38 -16.75 11.86
CA VAL A 334 0.52 -17.75 12.48
C VAL A 334 1.20 -19.13 12.56
N GLY A 335 0.84 -19.90 13.57
CA GLY A 335 1.19 -21.30 13.74
C GLY A 335 -0.05 -22.20 13.75
N ILE A 336 0.17 -23.50 13.97
CA ILE A 336 -0.89 -24.54 13.95
C ILE A 336 -1.10 -25.26 15.28
N THR A 337 -0.41 -24.86 16.35
CA THR A 337 -0.53 -25.51 17.68
C THR A 337 -1.73 -25.03 18.49
N GLY A 338 -2.40 -23.97 18.05
CA GLY A 338 -3.63 -23.45 18.63
C GLY A 338 -4.22 -22.28 17.83
N PRO A 339 -5.44 -21.84 18.15
CA PRO A 339 -6.18 -20.82 17.37
C PRO A 339 -5.57 -19.42 17.42
N ASP A 340 -4.63 -19.16 18.34
CA ASP A 340 -3.86 -17.91 18.48
C ASP A 340 -2.34 -18.16 18.43
N SER A 341 -1.91 -19.35 18.01
CA SER A 341 -0.49 -19.72 18.06
C SER A 341 0.33 -18.97 17.00
N THR A 342 1.58 -18.64 17.32
CA THR A 342 2.50 -18.01 16.38
C THR A 342 3.70 -18.91 16.12
N ALA A 343 4.35 -18.70 14.99
CA ALA A 343 5.59 -19.36 14.61
C ALA A 343 6.55 -18.35 13.96
N LYS A 344 7.84 -18.50 14.24
CA LYS A 344 8.91 -17.71 13.63
C LYS A 344 9.72 -18.63 12.70
N MET A 345 9.83 -18.27 11.42
CA MET A 345 10.47 -19.11 10.40
C MET A 345 11.38 -18.26 9.49
N SER A 346 12.32 -18.93 8.82
CA SER A 346 13.27 -18.33 7.89
C SER A 346 13.33 -19.15 6.60
N GLY A 347 13.37 -18.47 5.46
CA GLY A 347 13.46 -19.07 4.12
C GLY A 347 13.04 -18.09 3.03
N THR A 348 13.41 -18.36 1.77
CA THR A 348 12.78 -17.72 0.61
C THR A 348 11.27 -17.98 0.58
N SER A 349 10.85 -19.10 1.17
CA SER A 349 9.46 -19.45 1.48
C SER A 349 8.72 -18.44 2.37
N MET A 350 9.43 -17.64 3.19
CA MET A 350 8.88 -16.54 4.00
C MET A 350 9.00 -15.18 3.31
N ALA A 351 9.95 -15.00 2.39
CA ALA A 351 10.02 -13.82 1.53
C ALA A 351 8.90 -13.80 0.48
N THR A 352 8.62 -14.96 -0.13
CA THR A 352 7.58 -15.15 -1.16
C THR A 352 6.19 -14.62 -0.76
N PRO A 353 5.65 -14.91 0.45
CA PRO A 353 4.34 -14.40 0.85
C PRO A 353 4.26 -12.89 1.08
N HIS A 354 5.37 -12.20 1.38
CA HIS A 354 5.38 -10.74 1.36
C HIS A 354 5.13 -10.23 -0.07
N VAL A 355 5.72 -10.87 -1.09
CA VAL A 355 5.48 -10.55 -2.50
C VAL A 355 4.07 -10.92 -2.92
N ALA A 356 3.55 -12.09 -2.55
CA ALA A 356 2.17 -12.48 -2.83
C ALA A 356 1.15 -11.51 -2.18
N GLY A 357 1.44 -11.03 -0.97
CA GLY A 357 0.67 -9.97 -0.32
C GLY A 357 0.73 -8.65 -1.09
N ALA A 358 1.90 -8.25 -1.60
CA ALA A 358 2.07 -7.03 -2.38
C ALA A 358 1.36 -7.11 -3.74
N ILE A 359 1.37 -8.29 -4.39
CA ILE A 359 0.56 -8.57 -5.58
C ILE A 359 -0.93 -8.39 -5.26
N ALA A 360 -1.39 -8.93 -4.12
CA ALA A 360 -2.79 -8.81 -3.74
C ALA A 360 -3.20 -7.36 -3.41
N LEU A 361 -2.32 -6.57 -2.81
CA LEU A 361 -2.53 -5.13 -2.64
C LEU A 361 -2.59 -4.39 -3.99
N TYR A 362 -1.71 -4.71 -4.94
CA TYR A 362 -1.71 -4.11 -6.27
C TYR A 362 -2.98 -4.45 -7.07
N LEU A 363 -3.39 -5.72 -7.10
CA LEU A 363 -4.61 -6.20 -7.77
C LEU A 363 -5.91 -5.70 -7.13
N ALA A 364 -5.88 -5.29 -5.86
CA ALA A 364 -7.04 -4.65 -5.23
C ALA A 364 -7.38 -3.30 -5.87
N ASP A 365 -6.35 -2.56 -6.28
CA ASP A 365 -6.46 -1.26 -6.95
C ASP A 365 -6.50 -1.40 -8.49
N HIS A 366 -5.94 -2.51 -9.03
CA HIS A 366 -5.86 -2.81 -10.46
C HIS A 366 -6.43 -4.21 -10.79
N PRO A 367 -7.75 -4.44 -10.62
CA PRO A 367 -8.35 -5.79 -10.67
C PRO A 367 -8.27 -6.48 -12.03
N ASP A 368 -8.10 -5.72 -13.12
CA ASP A 368 -8.00 -6.23 -14.49
C ASP A 368 -6.54 -6.33 -15.00
N ALA A 369 -5.54 -6.06 -14.15
CA ALA A 369 -4.13 -6.11 -14.54
C ALA A 369 -3.68 -7.55 -14.81
N LYS A 370 -2.92 -7.77 -15.90
CA LYS A 370 -2.43 -9.11 -16.26
C LYS A 370 -1.16 -9.43 -15.48
N PRO A 371 -0.81 -10.72 -15.29
CA PRO A 371 0.39 -11.11 -14.54
C PRO A 371 1.69 -10.43 -14.99
N ALA A 372 1.87 -10.17 -16.29
CA ALA A 372 3.04 -9.45 -16.80
C ALA A 372 3.05 -7.95 -16.41
N ASP A 373 1.87 -7.30 -16.39
CA ASP A 373 1.72 -5.90 -15.98
C ASP A 373 1.98 -5.78 -14.46
N VAL A 374 1.45 -6.73 -13.69
CA VAL A 374 1.65 -6.87 -12.24
C VAL A 374 3.13 -7.09 -11.90
N ALA A 375 3.80 -8.03 -12.56
CA ALA A 375 5.24 -8.28 -12.37
C ALA A 375 6.08 -7.03 -12.70
N THR A 376 5.79 -6.37 -13.84
CA THR A 376 6.45 -5.13 -14.23
C THR A 376 6.24 -4.02 -13.18
N ALA A 377 5.03 -3.87 -12.65
CA ALA A 377 4.72 -2.87 -11.63
C ALA A 377 5.43 -3.14 -10.30
N LEU A 378 5.40 -4.37 -9.78
CA LEU A 378 6.07 -4.72 -8.52
C LEU A 378 7.59 -4.64 -8.60
N VAL A 379 8.19 -5.26 -9.64
CA VAL A 379 9.65 -5.24 -9.86
C VAL A 379 10.13 -3.82 -10.19
N GLY A 380 9.28 -3.00 -10.81
CA GLY A 380 9.54 -1.58 -11.05
C GLY A 380 9.47 -0.70 -9.79
N ALA A 381 8.53 -0.96 -8.89
CA ALA A 381 8.34 -0.20 -7.65
C ALA A 381 9.33 -0.56 -6.53
N ALA A 382 9.90 -1.78 -6.58
CA ALA A 382 10.91 -2.29 -5.67
C ALA A 382 12.07 -1.30 -5.48
N THR A 383 12.50 -1.10 -4.23
CA THR A 383 13.55 -0.14 -3.89
C THR A 383 14.91 -0.67 -4.37
N PRO A 384 15.63 0.07 -5.23
CA PRO A 384 16.92 -0.37 -5.75
C PRO A 384 18.04 -0.21 -4.72
N ASP A 385 19.12 -0.98 -4.90
CA ASP A 385 20.42 -0.78 -4.23
C ASP A 385 20.37 -0.78 -2.69
N LYS A 386 19.43 -1.55 -2.11
CA LYS A 386 19.31 -1.78 -0.66
C LYS A 386 19.89 -3.11 -0.22
N VAL A 387 19.79 -4.14 -1.05
CA VAL A 387 20.20 -5.50 -0.68
C VAL A 387 21.72 -5.55 -0.55
N GLY A 388 22.21 -5.87 0.64
CA GLY A 388 23.62 -6.18 0.89
C GLY A 388 23.96 -7.58 0.37
N ASP A 389 25.04 -7.67 -0.39
CA ASP A 389 25.50 -8.89 -1.09
C ASP A 389 24.37 -9.71 -1.75
N PRO A 390 23.68 -9.17 -2.78
CA PRO A 390 22.58 -9.86 -3.45
C PRO A 390 23.03 -11.11 -4.22
N GLY A 391 24.33 -11.40 -4.31
CA GLY A 391 24.90 -12.49 -5.09
C GLY A 391 25.06 -12.16 -6.59
N THR A 392 25.96 -12.88 -7.24
CA THR A 392 26.39 -12.60 -8.62
C THR A 392 25.24 -12.69 -9.62
N GLY A 393 24.93 -11.59 -10.29
CA GLY A 393 23.92 -11.53 -11.35
C GLY A 393 22.47 -11.44 -10.86
N SER A 394 22.23 -11.40 -9.55
CA SER A 394 20.92 -11.02 -8.99
C SER A 394 20.64 -9.53 -9.23
N PRO A 395 19.38 -9.12 -9.41
CA PRO A 395 19.00 -7.71 -9.33
C PRO A 395 19.08 -7.22 -7.89
N ASN A 396 19.64 -6.02 -7.65
CA ASN A 396 19.57 -5.38 -6.35
C ASN A 396 18.22 -4.64 -6.20
N LYS A 397 17.18 -5.40 -5.90
CA LYS A 397 15.79 -4.93 -5.75
C LYS A 397 15.17 -5.50 -4.49
N LEU A 398 14.77 -4.64 -3.55
CA LEU A 398 14.05 -5.02 -2.35
C LEU A 398 12.56 -4.67 -2.48
N LEU A 399 11.67 -5.58 -2.10
CA LEU A 399 10.22 -5.40 -2.17
C LEU A 399 9.78 -4.07 -1.53
N PHE A 400 8.92 -3.35 -2.25
CA PHE A 400 8.22 -2.18 -1.73
C PHE A 400 6.72 -2.31 -2.04
N ALA A 401 5.90 -2.31 -0.98
CA ALA A 401 4.45 -2.45 -1.00
C ALA A 401 3.72 -1.23 -0.40
N GLY A 402 4.47 -0.21 0.02
CA GLY A 402 3.95 1.06 0.49
C GLY A 402 3.27 1.88 -0.61
N LYS A 403 2.55 2.94 -0.21
CA LYS A 403 1.98 3.89 -1.18
C LYS A 403 3.13 4.67 -1.81
N ALA A 404 3.26 4.59 -3.14
CA ALA A 404 4.27 5.35 -3.86
C ALA A 404 4.13 6.85 -3.58
N ASP A 405 5.21 7.49 -3.13
CA ASP A 405 5.26 8.94 -2.99
C ASP A 405 5.15 9.59 -4.40
N PRO A 406 4.15 10.45 -4.65
CA PRO A 406 4.05 11.18 -5.92
C PRO A 406 5.27 12.04 -6.26
N ALA A 407 6.14 12.34 -5.30
CA ALA A 407 7.39 13.09 -5.51
C ALA A 407 8.57 12.22 -6.00
N GLN A 408 8.40 10.90 -6.20
CA GLN A 408 9.46 9.95 -6.58
C GLN A 408 9.16 9.18 -7.89
N GLN A 409 8.32 9.73 -8.78
CA GLN A 409 8.05 9.18 -10.13
C GLN A 409 8.70 10.05 -11.22
#